data_AF-A0A7Z7JHR2-F1
#
_entry.id   AF-A0A7Z7JHR2-F1
#
_cell.length_a   1.000
_cell.length_b   1.000
_cell.length_c   1.000
_cell.angle_alpha   90.00
_cell.angle_beta   90.00
_cell.angle_gamma   90.00
#
_symmetry.space_group_name_H-M   'P 1'
#
loop_
_entity.id
_entity.type
_entity.pdbx_description
1 polymer ?
#
loop_
_entity_poly.entity_id
_entity_poly.type
_entity_poly.pdbx_seq_one_letter_code
_entity_poly.pdbx_strand_id
1 'polypeptide(L)'
;MTTIDKTQQQDPPFETTVLCFAGPNGSGKTTVNREFLETKGLAPEAYINADDIAKTLETEIADYDERNRKAAAIAEERRLAALETGDSFAFETVMSTPEKVALLTQAKAKGYEVLLVFVATNNPEINVARVANRVSLGGHAVKPDTIRDRYWRALELLPCAVEQADMALVYDNSLDGVKAVVVARKADERLEIEDPDDRDADWILDALGGAWQARLNSRSVLMDLAVEHGADPENVQHLLSPAVAENGADYIGLVLGKTDCHVLQVNGKGEYLLHDRQLLATDVIKEGAWQCLQYRYLKGKIDRSELLTTAAPEDKVSPRPKP
;
A
#
# COMPACT_ATOMS: atom_id res chain seq x y z
N MET A 1 5.43 39.61 -24.09
CA MET A 1 6.56 38.66 -24.00
C MET A 1 7.15 38.83 -22.61
N THR A 2 6.61 38.08 -21.66
CA THR A 2 7.04 38.14 -20.26
C THR A 2 7.83 36.87 -20.03
N THR A 3 9.14 37.02 -19.94
CA THR A 3 10.11 35.95 -19.71
C THR A 3 9.82 35.35 -18.33
N ILE A 4 9.39 34.09 -18.29
CA ILE A 4 9.25 33.35 -17.04
C ILE A 4 10.65 32.98 -16.59
N ASP A 5 10.98 33.44 -15.39
CA ASP A 5 12.24 33.20 -14.70
C ASP A 5 12.37 31.70 -14.38
N LYS A 6 13.45 31.07 -14.87
CA LYS A 6 13.72 29.62 -14.78
C LYS A 6 14.59 29.24 -13.58
N THR A 7 14.75 30.11 -12.59
CA THR A 7 15.59 29.84 -11.42
C THR A 7 14.74 29.54 -10.19
N GLN A 8 14.37 28.26 -10.05
CA GLN A 8 14.26 27.49 -8.80
C GLN A 8 13.68 26.10 -9.12
N GLN A 9 14.34 25.34 -10.00
CA GLN A 9 14.16 23.89 -10.01
C GLN A 9 15.11 23.37 -8.93
N GLN A 10 14.58 23.15 -7.73
CA GLN A 10 15.25 22.32 -6.74
C GLN A 10 15.47 20.95 -7.39
N ASP A 11 16.67 20.39 -7.24
CA ASP A 11 16.91 19.00 -7.62
C ASP A 11 15.79 18.13 -7.01
N PRO A 12 15.24 17.17 -7.76
CA PRO A 12 14.15 16.35 -7.24
C PRO A 12 14.61 15.68 -5.94
N PRO A 13 13.81 15.71 -4.86
CA PRO A 13 14.21 15.19 -3.55
C PRO A 13 14.45 13.67 -3.55
N PHE A 14 14.06 12.98 -4.63
CA PHE A 14 14.22 11.56 -4.81
C PHE A 14 14.95 11.27 -6.14
N GLU A 15 15.94 10.37 -6.08
CA GLU A 15 16.63 9.87 -7.26
C GLU A 15 15.84 8.76 -7.97
N THR A 16 14.94 8.07 -7.24
CA THR A 16 14.23 6.88 -7.71
C THR A 16 12.75 6.91 -7.31
N THR A 17 11.90 6.35 -8.17
CA THR A 17 10.43 6.38 -7.99
C THR A 17 9.80 5.01 -8.21
N VAL A 18 8.85 4.65 -7.33
CA VAL A 18 7.89 3.56 -7.56
C VAL A 18 6.52 4.16 -7.84
N LEU A 19 5.95 3.88 -9.01
CA LEU A 19 4.60 4.29 -9.38
C LEU A 19 3.64 3.10 -9.37
N CYS A 20 2.76 3.06 -8.38
CA CYS A 20 1.72 2.05 -8.23
C CYS A 20 0.40 2.54 -8.83
N PHE A 21 -0.07 1.88 -9.89
CA PHE A 21 -1.41 2.03 -10.41
C PHE A 21 -2.33 0.98 -9.79
N ALA A 22 -3.23 1.41 -8.92
CA ALA A 22 -4.03 0.54 -8.07
C ALA A 22 -5.53 0.70 -8.29
N GLY A 23 -6.30 -0.32 -7.92
CA GLY A 23 -7.76 -0.27 -7.89
C GLY A 23 -8.47 -1.46 -8.54
N PRO A 24 -9.79 -1.59 -8.35
CA PRO A 24 -10.56 -2.79 -8.68
C PRO A 24 -10.49 -3.21 -10.16
N ASN A 25 -10.73 -4.50 -10.45
CA ASN A 25 -10.92 -4.93 -11.84
C ASN A 25 -12.09 -4.13 -12.46
N GLY A 26 -11.94 -3.65 -13.71
CA GLY A 26 -13.00 -2.88 -14.39
C GLY A 26 -13.05 -1.38 -14.06
N SER A 27 -12.23 -0.88 -13.13
CA SER A 27 -12.26 0.53 -12.72
C SER A 27 -11.69 1.51 -13.74
N GLY A 28 -10.94 1.04 -14.75
CA GLY A 28 -10.38 1.88 -15.82
C GLY A 28 -8.95 2.40 -15.58
N LYS A 29 -8.19 1.79 -14.65
CA LYS A 29 -6.77 2.08 -14.38
C LYS A 29 -5.95 2.33 -15.65
N THR A 30 -5.96 1.39 -16.60
CA THR A 30 -5.15 1.43 -17.82
C THR A 30 -5.32 2.73 -18.63
N THR A 31 -6.51 3.35 -18.60
CA THR A 31 -6.78 4.63 -19.26
C THR A 31 -6.03 5.78 -18.58
N VAL A 32 -6.00 5.79 -17.24
CA VAL A 32 -5.31 6.81 -16.43
C VAL A 32 -3.78 6.59 -16.46
N ASN A 33 -3.33 5.33 -16.47
CA ASN A 33 -1.90 5.00 -16.39
C ASN A 33 -1.07 5.63 -17.52
N ARG A 34 -1.59 5.62 -18.76
CA ARG A 34 -0.84 6.07 -19.94
C ARG A 34 -0.46 7.55 -19.86
N GLU A 35 -1.41 8.40 -19.45
CA GLU A 35 -1.17 9.84 -19.29
C GLU A 35 -0.12 10.12 -18.21
N PHE A 36 -0.13 9.33 -17.12
CA PHE A 36 0.79 9.51 -15.99
C PHE A 36 2.22 9.06 -16.28
N LEU A 37 2.38 7.92 -16.95
CA LEU A 37 3.71 7.40 -17.32
C LEU A 37 4.47 8.40 -18.21
N GLU A 38 3.79 8.95 -19.21
CA GLU A 38 4.37 9.96 -20.12
C GLU A 38 4.77 11.24 -19.36
N THR A 39 3.93 11.69 -18.43
CA THR A 39 4.20 12.91 -17.64
C THR A 39 5.40 12.75 -16.70
N LYS A 40 5.60 11.55 -16.14
CA LYS A 40 6.71 11.25 -15.22
C LYS A 40 8.01 10.85 -15.90
N GLY A 41 8.01 10.70 -17.24
CA GLY A 41 9.21 10.35 -17.99
C GLY A 41 9.75 8.95 -17.69
N LEU A 42 8.93 8.06 -17.11
CA LEU A 42 9.31 6.66 -16.91
C LEU A 42 9.31 5.95 -18.26
N ALA A 43 10.42 5.30 -18.57
CA ALA A 43 10.56 4.52 -19.80
C ALA A 43 9.55 3.35 -19.80
N PRO A 44 9.01 2.94 -20.97
CA PRO A 44 8.07 1.81 -21.04
C PRO A 44 8.59 0.53 -20.38
N GLU A 45 9.91 0.29 -20.40
CA GLU A 45 10.59 -0.86 -19.82
C GLU A 45 10.51 -0.87 -18.27
N ALA A 46 10.31 0.29 -17.66
CA ALA A 46 10.10 0.43 -16.23
C ALA A 46 8.71 -0.05 -15.81
N TYR A 47 7.78 -0.33 -16.74
CA TYR A 47 6.44 -0.82 -16.44
C TYR A 47 6.41 -2.36 -16.30
N ILE A 48 6.42 -2.84 -15.06
CA ILE A 48 6.51 -4.26 -14.70
C ILE A 48 5.10 -4.81 -14.39
N ASN A 49 4.35 -5.18 -15.44
CA ASN A 49 3.00 -5.74 -15.32
C ASN A 49 2.92 -7.23 -15.72
N ALA A 50 2.22 -8.02 -14.91
CA ALA A 50 2.03 -9.46 -15.14
C ALA A 50 1.25 -9.74 -16.43
N ASP A 51 0.28 -8.91 -16.79
CA ASP A 51 -0.52 -9.10 -18.01
C ASP A 51 0.34 -8.96 -19.28
N ASP A 52 1.31 -8.05 -19.29
CA ASP A 52 2.21 -7.86 -20.43
C ASP A 52 3.24 -8.99 -20.52
N ILE A 53 3.77 -9.43 -19.38
CA ILE A 53 4.63 -10.62 -19.32
C ILE A 53 3.86 -11.87 -19.79
N ALA A 54 2.59 -12.02 -19.40
CA ALA A 54 1.76 -13.15 -19.82
C ALA A 54 1.61 -13.20 -21.35
N LYS A 55 1.46 -12.06 -22.03
CA LYS A 55 1.43 -12.01 -23.51
C LYS A 55 2.72 -12.51 -24.14
N THR A 56 3.88 -12.17 -23.55
CA THR A 56 5.18 -12.64 -24.06
C THR A 56 5.37 -14.15 -23.95
N LEU A 57 4.63 -14.80 -23.04
CA LEU A 57 4.70 -16.24 -22.78
C LEU A 57 3.65 -17.05 -23.55
N GLU A 58 2.81 -16.42 -24.39
CA GLU A 58 1.70 -17.10 -25.07
C GLU A 58 2.14 -18.24 -25.99
N THR A 59 3.29 -18.08 -26.66
CA THR A 59 3.86 -19.10 -27.54
C THR A 59 4.55 -20.25 -26.79
N GLU A 60 4.94 -20.01 -25.53
CA GLU A 60 5.65 -20.98 -24.70
C GLU A 60 4.71 -21.78 -23.79
N ILE A 61 3.63 -21.15 -23.32
CA ILE A 61 2.69 -21.75 -22.35
C ILE A 61 1.26 -21.56 -22.87
N ALA A 62 0.71 -22.64 -23.39
CA ALA A 62 -0.66 -22.68 -23.90
C ALA A 62 -1.71 -22.60 -22.78
N ASP A 63 -1.44 -23.22 -21.62
CA ASP A 63 -2.35 -23.20 -20.48
C ASP A 63 -2.43 -21.78 -19.88
N TYR A 64 -3.63 -21.22 -19.86
CA TYR A 64 -3.86 -19.85 -19.45
C TYR A 64 -3.52 -19.62 -17.96
N ASP A 65 -3.93 -20.53 -17.08
CA ASP A 65 -3.76 -20.35 -15.64
C ASP A 65 -2.30 -20.56 -15.19
N GLU A 66 -1.60 -21.50 -15.81
CA GLU A 66 -0.16 -21.68 -15.66
C GLU A 66 0.61 -20.45 -16.16
N ARG A 67 0.27 -19.94 -17.35
CA ARG A 67 0.92 -18.76 -17.94
C ARG A 67 0.78 -17.54 -17.03
N ASN A 68 -0.43 -17.26 -16.54
CA ASN A 68 -0.67 -16.11 -15.66
C ASN A 68 0.02 -16.26 -14.30
N ARG A 69 0.05 -17.47 -13.73
CA ARG A 69 0.81 -17.70 -12.48
C ARG A 69 2.31 -17.49 -12.68
N LYS A 70 2.88 -17.98 -13.77
CA LYS A 70 4.30 -17.77 -14.10
C LYS A 70 4.59 -16.29 -14.34
N ALA A 71 3.75 -15.61 -15.11
CA ALA A 71 3.90 -14.18 -15.38
C ALA A 71 3.81 -13.33 -14.10
N ALA A 72 2.89 -13.65 -13.19
CA ALA A 72 2.78 -12.98 -11.90
C ALA A 72 4.03 -13.17 -11.03
N ALA A 73 4.61 -14.38 -11.03
CA ALA A 73 5.86 -14.67 -10.32
C ALA A 73 7.05 -13.90 -10.91
N ILE A 74 7.21 -13.88 -12.24
CA ILE A 74 8.27 -13.10 -12.92
C ILE A 74 8.09 -11.61 -12.64
N ALA A 75 6.86 -11.10 -12.68
CA ALA A 75 6.59 -9.69 -12.40
C ALA A 75 6.99 -9.32 -10.96
N GLU A 76 6.73 -10.21 -9.99
CA GLU A 76 7.13 -10.02 -8.60
C GLU A 76 8.66 -10.03 -8.46
N GLU A 77 9.33 -11.02 -9.03
CA GLU A 77 10.79 -11.13 -9.04
C GLU A 77 11.44 -9.86 -9.61
N ARG A 78 10.95 -9.36 -10.74
CA ARG A 78 11.46 -8.13 -11.37
C ARG A 78 11.24 -6.89 -10.51
N ARG A 79 10.09 -6.77 -9.83
CA ARG A 79 9.82 -5.63 -8.93
C ARG A 79 10.74 -5.67 -7.71
N LEU A 80 10.94 -6.84 -7.11
CA LEU A 80 11.87 -7.00 -6.00
C LEU A 80 13.31 -6.71 -6.44
N ALA A 81 13.73 -7.19 -7.62
CA ALA A 81 15.04 -6.87 -8.18
C ALA A 81 15.22 -5.37 -8.45
N ALA A 82 14.21 -4.70 -9.00
CA ALA A 82 14.23 -3.24 -9.19
C ALA A 82 14.40 -2.52 -7.84
N LEU A 83 13.61 -2.90 -6.83
CA LEU A 83 13.76 -2.38 -5.46
C LEU A 83 15.19 -2.51 -4.94
N GLU A 84 15.81 -3.69 -5.06
CA GLU A 84 17.20 -3.92 -4.61
C GLU A 84 18.25 -3.11 -5.37
N THR A 85 18.03 -2.86 -6.66
CA THR A 85 19.01 -2.20 -7.54
C THR A 85 18.92 -0.68 -7.54
N GLY A 86 17.81 -0.12 -7.04
CA GLY A 86 17.57 1.33 -7.12
C GLY A 86 16.98 1.77 -8.45
N ASP A 87 16.40 0.86 -9.23
CA ASP A 87 15.80 1.20 -10.52
C ASP A 87 14.36 1.69 -10.35
N SER A 88 14.04 2.86 -10.92
CA SER A 88 12.66 3.36 -10.94
C SER A 88 11.75 2.42 -11.72
N PHE A 89 10.56 2.12 -11.20
CA PHE A 89 9.60 1.26 -11.88
C PHE A 89 8.15 1.65 -11.61
N ALA A 90 7.26 1.20 -12.49
CA ALA A 90 5.83 1.33 -12.36
C ALA A 90 5.16 -0.04 -12.48
N PHE A 91 4.01 -0.22 -11.82
CA PHE A 91 3.25 -1.46 -11.94
C PHE A 91 1.76 -1.22 -11.75
N GLU A 92 0.94 -2.10 -12.33
CA GLU A 92 -0.50 -2.13 -12.09
C GLU A 92 -0.86 -3.28 -11.15
N THR A 93 -1.80 -3.02 -10.25
CA THR A 93 -2.34 -4.03 -9.34
C THR A 93 -3.82 -3.79 -9.08
N VAL A 94 -4.54 -4.86 -8.75
CA VAL A 94 -5.90 -4.71 -8.19
C VAL A 94 -5.83 -4.13 -6.77
N MET A 95 -4.70 -4.30 -6.08
CA MET A 95 -4.48 -3.93 -4.68
C MET A 95 -5.48 -4.57 -3.71
N SER A 96 -6.02 -5.75 -4.07
CA SER A 96 -6.98 -6.47 -3.22
C SER A 96 -6.32 -7.38 -2.20
N THR A 97 -5.02 -7.24 -1.94
CA THR A 97 -4.24 -8.13 -1.06
C THR A 97 -3.14 -7.36 -0.31
N PRO A 98 -2.91 -7.62 0.99
CA PRO A 98 -1.95 -6.86 1.82
C PRO A 98 -0.51 -6.80 1.27
N GLU A 99 -0.01 -7.89 0.66
CA GLU A 99 1.35 -7.95 0.08
C GLU A 99 1.63 -6.80 -0.90
N LYS A 100 0.60 -6.31 -1.61
CA LYS A 100 0.78 -5.22 -2.59
C LYS A 100 0.98 -3.86 -1.94
N VAL A 101 0.43 -3.66 -0.74
CA VAL A 101 0.74 -2.48 0.08
C VAL A 101 2.07 -2.67 0.81
N ALA A 102 2.37 -3.91 1.21
CA ALA A 102 3.65 -4.27 1.83
C ALA A 102 4.86 -3.90 0.94
N LEU A 103 4.75 -4.09 -0.38
CA LEU A 103 5.74 -3.64 -1.36
C LEU A 103 6.02 -2.12 -1.28
N LEU A 104 4.99 -1.30 -1.00
CA LEU A 104 5.16 0.15 -0.85
C LEU A 104 5.98 0.48 0.40
N THR A 105 5.78 -0.24 1.50
CA THR A 105 6.60 -0.07 2.72
C THR A 105 8.08 -0.38 2.45
N GLN A 106 8.36 -1.41 1.65
CA GLN A 106 9.72 -1.79 1.24
C GLN A 106 10.36 -0.73 0.34
N ALA A 107 9.59 -0.17 -0.60
CA ALA A 107 10.04 0.93 -1.46
C ALA A 107 10.44 2.17 -0.64
N LYS A 108 9.57 2.62 0.28
CA LYS A 108 9.90 3.75 1.17
C LYS A 108 11.17 3.52 1.96
N ALA A 109 11.30 2.33 2.56
CA ALA A 109 12.46 1.97 3.37
C ALA A 109 13.78 1.96 2.58
N LYS A 110 13.71 1.76 1.26
CA LYS A 110 14.84 1.81 0.33
C LYS A 110 15.06 3.20 -0.30
N GLY A 111 14.32 4.23 0.15
CA GLY A 111 14.51 5.61 -0.29
C GLY A 111 13.81 6.00 -1.59
N TYR A 112 12.89 5.17 -2.09
CA TYR A 112 12.08 5.53 -3.26
C TYR A 112 11.02 6.57 -2.91
N GLU A 113 10.74 7.47 -3.85
CA GLU A 113 9.46 8.18 -3.88
C GLU A 113 8.36 7.17 -4.22
N VAL A 114 7.36 7.03 -3.34
CA VAL A 114 6.21 6.18 -3.60
C VAL A 114 5.05 7.03 -4.11
N LEU A 115 4.69 6.80 -5.38
CA LEU A 115 3.56 7.44 -6.02
C LEU A 115 2.42 6.44 -6.17
N LEU A 116 1.23 6.80 -5.67
CA LEU A 116 0.03 6.00 -5.79
C LEU A 116 -0.98 6.69 -6.70
N VAL A 117 -1.45 5.98 -7.72
CA VAL A 117 -2.63 6.37 -8.50
C VAL A 117 -3.68 5.29 -8.31
N PHE A 118 -4.73 5.60 -7.56
CA PHE A 118 -5.83 4.67 -7.30
C PHE A 118 -7.06 5.05 -8.13
N VAL A 119 -7.64 4.09 -8.85
CA VAL A 119 -8.83 4.32 -9.68
C VAL A 119 -9.95 3.38 -9.25
N ALA A 120 -11.10 3.94 -8.89
CA ALA A 120 -12.30 3.18 -8.53
C ALA A 120 -13.56 3.80 -9.14
N THR A 121 -14.69 3.16 -8.86
CA THR A 121 -16.04 3.59 -9.21
C THR A 121 -16.85 3.65 -7.92
N ASN A 122 -17.98 4.34 -7.91
CA ASN A 122 -18.88 4.44 -6.77
C ASN A 122 -19.70 3.15 -6.53
N ASN A 123 -19.72 2.25 -7.52
CA ASN A 123 -20.46 0.99 -7.48
C ASN A 123 -19.68 -0.15 -8.14
N PRO A 124 -19.53 -1.34 -7.51
CA PRO A 124 -18.88 -2.49 -8.11
C PRO A 124 -19.61 -3.04 -9.35
N GLU A 125 -20.90 -2.79 -9.52
CA GLU A 125 -21.65 -3.25 -10.69
C GLU A 125 -21.20 -2.59 -12.00
N ILE A 126 -20.73 -1.34 -11.93
CA ILE A 126 -20.10 -0.65 -13.08
C ILE A 126 -18.90 -1.47 -13.57
N ASN A 127 -18.08 -1.94 -12.63
CA ASN A 127 -16.91 -2.74 -12.91
C ASN A 127 -17.26 -4.12 -13.48
N VAL A 128 -18.29 -4.77 -12.94
CA VAL A 128 -18.82 -6.04 -13.46
C VAL A 128 -19.28 -5.86 -14.91
N ALA A 129 -20.07 -4.82 -15.19
CA ALA A 129 -20.56 -4.52 -16.54
C ALA A 129 -19.41 -4.25 -17.53
N ARG A 130 -18.41 -3.46 -17.13
CA ARG A 130 -17.23 -3.15 -17.95
C ARG A 130 -16.39 -4.39 -18.27
N VAL A 131 -16.18 -5.26 -17.28
CA VAL A 131 -15.46 -6.53 -17.52
C VAL A 131 -16.27 -7.42 -18.46
N ALA A 132 -17.59 -7.55 -18.27
CA ALA A 132 -18.45 -8.32 -19.16
C ALA A 132 -18.41 -7.80 -20.61
N ASN A 133 -18.46 -6.48 -20.80
CA ASN A 133 -18.34 -5.87 -22.13
C ASN A 133 -16.98 -6.19 -22.77
N ARG A 134 -15.88 -6.01 -22.03
CA ARG A 134 -14.53 -6.34 -22.53
C ARG A 134 -14.39 -7.82 -22.90
N VAL A 135 -15.00 -8.73 -22.14
CA VAL A 135 -15.02 -10.17 -22.47
C VAL A 135 -15.77 -10.43 -23.77
N SER A 136 -16.89 -9.74 -24.01
CA SER A 136 -17.62 -9.84 -25.28
C SER A 136 -16.79 -9.40 -26.50
N LEU A 137 -15.77 -8.56 -26.27
CA LEU A 137 -14.80 -8.09 -27.27
C LEU A 137 -13.52 -8.94 -27.31
N GLY A 138 -13.49 -10.11 -26.65
CA GLY A 138 -12.35 -11.04 -26.66
C GLY A 138 -11.32 -10.83 -25.55
N GLY A 139 -11.60 -9.98 -24.56
CA GLY A 139 -10.73 -9.81 -23.39
C GLY A 139 -10.90 -10.88 -22.31
N HIS A 140 -10.08 -10.82 -21.27
CA HIS A 140 -10.08 -11.82 -20.19
C HIS A 140 -11.29 -11.71 -19.25
N ALA A 141 -11.85 -12.88 -18.92
CA ALA A 141 -12.99 -13.05 -18.02
C ALA A 141 -12.57 -13.19 -16.56
N VAL A 142 -13.19 -12.37 -15.70
CA VAL A 142 -13.14 -12.51 -14.24
C VAL A 142 -14.58 -12.71 -13.78
N LYS A 143 -14.81 -13.67 -12.87
CA LYS A 143 -16.16 -13.95 -12.36
C LYS A 143 -16.72 -12.69 -11.65
N PRO A 144 -18.01 -12.35 -11.84
CA PRO A 144 -18.63 -11.17 -11.20
C PRO A 144 -18.40 -11.09 -9.69
N ASP A 145 -18.55 -12.20 -8.97
CA ASP A 145 -18.35 -12.22 -7.52
C ASP A 145 -16.90 -11.96 -7.13
N THR A 146 -15.95 -12.48 -7.91
CA THR A 146 -14.53 -12.15 -7.72
C THR A 146 -14.23 -10.67 -7.94
N ILE A 147 -14.94 -10.01 -8.86
CA ILE A 147 -14.81 -8.56 -9.10
C ILE A 147 -15.32 -7.79 -7.87
N ARG A 148 -16.51 -8.15 -7.35
CA ARG A 148 -17.10 -7.53 -6.16
C ARG A 148 -16.22 -7.72 -4.92
N ASP A 149 -15.75 -8.93 -4.67
CA ASP A 149 -14.88 -9.23 -3.53
C ASP A 149 -13.58 -8.42 -3.60
N ARG A 150 -12.96 -8.36 -4.78
CA ARG A 150 -11.72 -7.60 -4.97
C ARG A 150 -11.94 -6.10 -4.87
N TYR A 151 -13.11 -5.61 -5.29
CA TYR A 151 -13.49 -4.21 -5.18
C TYR A 151 -13.46 -3.76 -3.72
N TRP A 152 -14.19 -4.45 -2.84
CA TRP A 152 -14.27 -4.07 -1.43
C TRP A 152 -12.93 -4.21 -0.73
N ARG A 153 -12.17 -5.28 -1.00
CA ARG A 153 -10.82 -5.47 -0.44
C ARG A 153 -9.82 -4.40 -0.88
N ALA A 154 -9.94 -3.91 -2.13
CA ALA A 154 -9.09 -2.83 -2.61
C ALA A 154 -9.40 -1.50 -1.92
N LEU A 155 -10.69 -1.20 -1.67
CA LEU A 155 -11.09 -0.02 -0.90
C LEU A 155 -10.69 -0.14 0.58
N GLU A 156 -10.79 -1.32 1.19
CA GLU A 156 -10.35 -1.55 2.56
C GLU A 156 -8.85 -1.29 2.77
N LEU A 157 -8.03 -1.61 1.77
CA LEU A 157 -6.57 -1.39 1.78
C LEU A 157 -6.17 0.02 1.33
N LEU A 158 -7.09 0.82 0.77
CA LEU A 158 -6.79 2.15 0.25
C LEU A 158 -6.20 3.09 1.31
N PRO A 159 -6.75 3.22 2.54
CA PRO A 159 -6.19 4.10 3.56
C PRO A 159 -4.75 3.71 3.94
N CYS A 160 -4.48 2.40 4.04
CA CYS A 160 -3.15 1.89 4.31
C CYS A 160 -2.18 2.24 3.16
N ALA A 161 -2.60 2.02 1.90
CA ALA A 161 -1.78 2.36 0.75
C ALA A 161 -1.51 3.86 0.61
N VAL A 162 -2.49 4.73 0.91
CA VAL A 162 -2.34 6.19 0.90
C VAL A 162 -1.33 6.64 1.96
N GLU A 163 -1.33 6.01 3.13
CA GLU A 163 -0.33 6.27 4.18
C GLU A 163 1.09 5.88 3.76
N GLN A 164 1.24 4.78 3.01
CA GLN A 164 2.53 4.33 2.49
C GLN A 164 2.97 5.09 1.22
N ALA A 165 2.13 5.92 0.62
CA ALA A 165 2.53 6.76 -0.50
C ALA A 165 3.15 8.06 -0.01
N ASP A 166 4.07 8.67 -0.76
CA ASP A 166 4.52 10.04 -0.55
C ASP A 166 3.53 11.01 -1.22
N MET A 167 3.09 10.65 -2.43
CA MET A 167 1.96 11.27 -3.10
C MET A 167 0.91 10.23 -3.51
N ALA A 168 -0.36 10.53 -3.30
CA ALA A 168 -1.46 9.73 -3.81
C ALA A 168 -2.48 10.58 -4.58
N LEU A 169 -2.98 10.03 -5.68
CA LEU A 169 -4.13 10.54 -6.41
C LEU A 169 -5.19 9.45 -6.46
N VAL A 170 -6.41 9.78 -6.02
CA VAL A 170 -7.56 8.88 -6.09
C VAL A 170 -8.53 9.41 -7.12
N TYR A 171 -8.90 8.57 -8.08
CA TYR A 171 -9.80 8.89 -9.17
C TYR A 171 -11.15 8.18 -9.02
N ASP A 172 -12.21 8.94 -9.24
CA ASP A 172 -13.52 8.40 -9.59
C ASP A 172 -13.61 8.26 -11.12
N ASN A 173 -14.00 7.07 -11.56
CA ASN A 173 -14.26 6.76 -12.96
C ASN A 173 -15.64 6.11 -13.14
N SER A 174 -16.65 6.63 -12.45
CA SER A 174 -17.99 6.04 -12.38
C SER A 174 -18.83 6.27 -13.64
N LEU A 175 -18.58 7.34 -14.39
CA LEU A 175 -19.35 7.67 -15.60
C LEU A 175 -18.68 7.13 -16.87
N ASP A 176 -19.43 6.36 -17.67
CA ASP A 176 -18.95 5.86 -18.96
C ASP A 176 -18.87 6.98 -20.01
N GLY A 177 -17.80 6.96 -20.81
CA GLY A 177 -17.59 7.94 -21.88
C GLY A 177 -17.17 9.34 -21.38
N VAL A 178 -16.98 9.51 -20.08
CA VAL A 178 -16.50 10.75 -19.45
C VAL A 178 -15.11 10.51 -18.85
N LYS A 179 -14.26 11.54 -18.83
CA LYS A 179 -12.93 11.45 -18.20
C LYS A 179 -13.06 11.25 -16.69
N ALA A 180 -12.22 10.37 -16.14
CA ALA A 180 -12.08 10.18 -14.71
C ALA A 180 -11.64 11.49 -14.03
N VAL A 181 -12.15 11.74 -12.83
CA VAL A 181 -11.83 12.95 -12.05
C VAL A 181 -11.14 12.58 -10.76
N VAL A 182 -10.28 13.47 -10.27
CA VAL A 182 -9.65 13.29 -8.97
C VAL A 182 -10.67 13.60 -7.88
N VAL A 183 -10.75 12.73 -6.89
CA VAL A 183 -11.64 12.85 -5.72
C VAL A 183 -10.85 12.88 -4.40
N ALA A 184 -9.56 12.53 -4.43
CA ALA A 184 -8.66 12.83 -3.33
C ALA A 184 -7.20 13.00 -3.80
N ARG A 185 -6.47 13.88 -3.11
CA ARG A 185 -5.02 14.07 -3.27
C ARG A 185 -4.34 14.00 -1.92
N LYS A 186 -3.27 13.24 -1.85
CA LYS A 186 -2.35 13.22 -0.71
C LYS A 186 -1.00 13.73 -1.18
N ALA A 187 -0.44 14.68 -0.44
CA ALA A 187 0.96 15.09 -0.52
C ALA A 187 1.48 15.20 0.91
N ASP A 188 2.55 14.47 1.23
CA ASP A 188 3.06 14.35 2.59
C ASP A 188 1.93 13.96 3.57
N GLU A 189 1.79 14.59 4.73
CA GLU A 189 0.74 14.23 5.69
C GLU A 189 -0.61 14.91 5.42
N ARG A 190 -0.76 15.61 4.29
CA ARG A 190 -1.97 16.34 3.95
C ARG A 190 -2.80 15.57 2.92
N LEU A 191 -4.00 15.17 3.34
CA LEU A 191 -5.05 14.63 2.46
C LEU A 191 -6.08 15.72 2.19
N GLU A 192 -6.37 15.95 0.91
CA GLU A 192 -7.46 16.80 0.42
C GLU A 192 -8.46 15.89 -0.29
N ILE A 193 -9.73 15.97 0.13
CA ILE A 193 -10.84 15.31 -0.57
C ILE A 193 -11.50 16.37 -1.46
N GLU A 194 -11.69 16.02 -2.72
CA GLU A 194 -12.37 16.86 -3.72
C GLU A 194 -13.80 16.36 -3.88
N ASP A 195 -14.76 17.29 -3.93
CA ASP A 195 -16.17 17.02 -4.19
C ASP A 195 -16.55 17.61 -5.56
N PRO A 196 -16.36 16.85 -6.65
CA PRO A 196 -16.69 17.33 -7.98
C PRO A 196 -18.22 17.36 -8.19
N ASP A 197 -18.77 18.57 -8.41
CA ASP A 197 -20.20 18.85 -8.60
C ASP A 197 -20.91 17.95 -9.64
N ASP A 198 -20.17 17.36 -10.58
CA ASP A 198 -20.67 16.53 -11.67
C ASP A 198 -20.52 15.01 -11.43
N ARG A 199 -20.26 14.58 -10.20
CA ARG A 199 -20.11 13.17 -9.82
C ARG A 199 -20.76 12.83 -8.49
N ASP A 200 -21.22 11.58 -8.37
CA ASP A 200 -21.53 10.94 -7.10
C ASP A 200 -20.26 10.28 -6.55
N ALA A 201 -19.40 11.10 -5.94
CA ALA A 201 -18.08 10.73 -5.44
C ALA A 201 -18.06 10.44 -3.93
N ASP A 202 -19.21 10.42 -3.26
CA ASP A 202 -19.33 10.28 -1.79
C ASP A 202 -18.66 9.02 -1.25
N TRP A 203 -18.52 7.98 -2.08
CA TRP A 203 -17.80 6.75 -1.73
C TRP A 203 -16.38 7.01 -1.21
N ILE A 204 -15.74 8.12 -1.60
CA ILE A 204 -14.39 8.46 -1.12
C ILE A 204 -14.37 8.84 0.36
N LEU A 205 -15.45 9.42 0.89
CA LEU A 205 -15.56 9.77 2.30
C LEU A 205 -15.60 8.52 3.16
N ASP A 206 -16.34 7.51 2.70
CA ASP A 206 -16.44 6.20 3.36
C ASP A 206 -15.16 5.39 3.21
N ALA A 207 -14.59 5.34 2.01
CA ALA A 207 -13.42 4.51 1.71
C ALA A 207 -12.12 5.09 2.26
N LEU A 208 -11.99 6.42 2.37
CA LEU A 208 -10.74 7.08 2.72
C LEU A 208 -10.90 8.15 3.79
N GLY A 209 -11.90 9.03 3.74
CA GLY A 209 -12.01 10.18 4.64
C GLY A 209 -11.96 9.81 6.13
N GLY A 210 -12.94 9.04 6.60
CA GLY A 210 -12.98 8.61 8.00
C GLY A 210 -11.80 7.71 8.40
N ALA A 211 -11.42 6.79 7.51
CA ALA A 211 -10.34 5.85 7.76
C ALA A 211 -8.96 6.54 7.84
N TRP A 212 -8.73 7.58 7.05
CA TRP A 212 -7.51 8.39 7.10
C TRP A 212 -7.39 9.12 8.43
N GLN A 213 -8.46 9.77 8.90
CA GLN A 213 -8.45 10.44 10.20
C GLN A 213 -8.19 9.45 11.35
N ALA A 214 -8.75 8.24 11.28
CA ALA A 214 -8.48 7.19 12.25
C ALA A 214 -6.99 6.78 12.29
N ARG A 215 -6.33 6.74 11.12
CA ARG A 215 -4.89 6.48 11.02
C ARG A 215 -4.05 7.61 11.62
N LEU A 216 -4.36 8.87 11.31
CA LEU A 216 -3.69 10.03 11.92
C LEU A 216 -3.80 10.01 13.44
N ASN A 217 -5.02 9.81 13.96
CA ASN A 217 -5.28 9.73 15.39
C ASN A 217 -4.52 8.56 16.03
N SER A 218 -4.50 7.41 15.35
CA SER A 218 -3.74 6.25 15.80
C SER A 218 -2.26 6.56 15.97
N ARG A 219 -1.63 7.30 15.05
CA ARG A 219 -0.21 7.65 15.18
C ARG A 219 0.01 8.62 16.33
N SER A 220 -0.86 9.63 16.46
CA SER A 220 -0.79 10.61 17.55
C SER A 220 -0.83 9.91 18.92
N VAL A 221 -1.79 9.00 19.13
CA VAL A 221 -1.92 8.25 20.39
C VAL A 221 -0.66 7.43 20.69
N LEU A 222 -0.08 6.78 19.69
CA LEU A 222 1.13 5.98 19.88
C LEU A 222 2.40 6.83 20.03
N MET A 223 2.45 8.03 19.44
CA MET A 223 3.52 8.99 19.68
C MET A 223 3.50 9.48 21.13
N ASP A 224 2.32 9.84 21.65
CA ASP A 224 2.16 10.22 23.06
C ASP A 224 2.61 9.08 23.98
N LEU A 225 2.21 7.84 23.67
CA LEU A 225 2.64 6.65 24.41
C LEU A 225 4.16 6.44 24.35
N ALA A 226 4.79 6.69 23.20
CA ALA A 226 6.25 6.61 23.08
C ALA A 226 6.94 7.63 24.00
N VAL A 227 6.43 8.86 24.05
CA VAL A 227 6.93 9.93 24.95
C VAL A 227 6.77 9.54 26.41
N GLU A 228 5.61 9.00 26.80
CA GLU A 228 5.39 8.48 28.16
C GLU A 228 6.40 7.39 28.54
N HIS A 229 6.92 6.65 27.55
CA HIS A 229 7.93 5.61 27.72
C HIS A 229 9.36 6.09 27.43
N GLY A 230 9.60 7.41 27.42
CA GLY A 230 10.95 7.99 27.39
C GLY A 230 11.46 8.41 26.00
N ALA A 231 10.62 8.41 24.97
CA ALA A 231 10.98 9.05 23.70
C ALA A 231 11.06 10.57 23.88
N ASP A 232 11.98 11.22 23.15
CA ASP A 232 12.12 12.67 23.13
C ASP A 232 10.89 13.33 22.48
N PRO A 233 10.12 14.17 23.19
CA PRO A 233 8.95 14.85 22.63
C PRO A 233 9.28 15.71 21.40
N GLU A 234 10.48 16.30 21.33
CA GLU A 234 10.85 17.18 20.22
C GLU A 234 11.19 16.40 18.94
N ASN A 235 11.46 15.09 19.05
CA ASN A 235 11.91 14.25 17.93
C ASN A 235 11.04 13.01 17.69
N VAL A 236 9.99 12.80 18.49
CA VAL A 236 9.18 11.56 18.47
C VAL A 236 8.65 11.21 17.09
N GLN A 237 8.28 12.21 16.29
CA GLN A 237 7.79 12.01 14.92
C GLN A 237 8.83 11.34 14.01
N HIS A 238 10.11 11.61 14.20
CA HIS A 238 11.21 10.99 13.45
C HIS A 238 11.76 9.73 14.12
N LEU A 239 11.45 9.50 15.39
CA LEU A 239 11.88 8.32 16.16
C LEU A 239 11.01 7.10 15.90
N LEU A 240 9.72 7.28 15.59
CA LEU A 240 8.84 6.18 15.20
C LEU A 240 9.18 5.71 13.79
N SER A 241 10.05 4.71 13.71
CA SER A 241 10.40 4.08 12.44
C SER A 241 9.26 3.19 11.98
N PRO A 242 8.71 3.38 10.76
CA PRO A 242 7.75 2.44 10.20
C PRO A 242 8.39 1.06 10.07
N ALA A 243 7.74 0.02 10.57
CA ALA A 243 8.20 -1.34 10.39
C ALA A 243 7.99 -1.78 8.93
N VAL A 244 9.07 -2.23 8.28
CA VAL A 244 9.03 -2.70 6.90
C VAL A 244 8.30 -4.04 6.82
N ALA A 245 7.23 -4.08 6.04
CA ALA A 245 6.41 -5.27 5.83
C ALA A 245 7.02 -6.19 4.77
N GLU A 246 8.20 -6.72 5.04
CA GLU A 246 8.88 -7.68 4.17
C GLU A 246 8.43 -9.11 4.50
N ASN A 247 8.19 -9.93 3.47
CA ASN A 247 7.78 -11.32 3.70
C ASN A 247 8.89 -12.08 4.44
N GLY A 248 8.56 -12.67 5.58
CA GLY A 248 9.54 -13.35 6.44
C GLY A 248 10.16 -12.47 7.52
N ALA A 249 9.86 -11.16 7.55
CA ALA A 249 10.36 -10.26 8.58
C ALA A 249 9.78 -10.58 9.96
N ASP A 250 10.65 -10.51 10.96
CA ASP A 250 10.38 -10.80 12.37
C ASP A 250 10.89 -9.65 13.25
N TYR A 251 9.98 -9.02 14.00
CA TYR A 251 10.30 -7.91 14.87
C TYR A 251 10.03 -8.29 16.33
N ILE A 252 11.12 -8.45 17.09
CA ILE A 252 11.06 -8.88 18.49
C ILE A 252 11.28 -7.67 19.40
N GLY A 253 10.30 -7.41 20.26
CA GLY A 253 10.31 -6.27 21.14
C GLY A 253 9.14 -6.25 22.10
N LEU A 254 9.20 -5.33 23.07
CA LEU A 254 8.11 -5.04 23.98
C LEU A 254 7.02 -4.27 23.22
N VAL A 255 5.81 -4.84 23.16
CA VAL A 255 4.66 -4.12 22.62
C VAL A 255 4.18 -3.12 23.67
N LEU A 256 4.35 -1.83 23.38
CA LEU A 256 3.95 -0.75 24.29
C LEU A 256 2.44 -0.51 24.26
N GLY A 257 1.86 -0.50 23.06
CA GLY A 257 0.43 -0.27 22.88
C GLY A 257 -0.03 -0.54 21.46
N LYS A 258 -1.35 -0.61 21.25
CA LYS A 258 -1.96 -0.70 19.93
C LYS A 258 -3.21 0.16 19.82
N THR A 259 -3.54 0.52 18.59
CA THR A 259 -4.84 1.07 18.19
C THR A 259 -5.48 0.14 17.17
N ASP A 260 -6.59 0.52 16.55
CA ASP A 260 -7.18 -0.23 15.44
C ASP A 260 -6.30 -0.29 14.18
N CYS A 261 -5.45 0.73 13.95
CA CYS A 261 -4.63 0.82 12.75
C CYS A 261 -3.19 0.34 12.98
N HIS A 262 -2.62 0.61 14.16
CA HIS A 262 -1.19 0.47 14.38
C HIS A 262 -0.83 -0.24 15.70
N VAL A 263 0.40 -0.73 15.76
CA VAL A 263 1.04 -1.25 16.99
C VAL A 263 2.35 -0.54 17.19
N LEU A 264 2.62 -0.09 18.42
CA LEU A 264 3.92 0.43 18.82
C LEU A 264 4.70 -0.67 19.54
N GLN A 265 5.88 -0.98 19.01
CA GLN A 265 6.83 -1.91 19.61
C GLN A 265 8.15 -1.18 19.88
N VAL A 266 8.81 -1.50 20.98
CA VAL A 266 10.19 -1.08 21.24
C VAL A 266 11.09 -2.30 21.24
N ASN A 267 12.13 -2.30 20.40
CA ASN A 267 13.04 -3.43 20.30
C ASN A 267 14.12 -3.40 21.40
N GLY A 268 14.97 -4.44 21.45
CA GLY A 268 16.05 -4.54 22.44
C GLY A 268 17.14 -3.45 22.36
N LYS A 269 17.16 -2.64 21.30
CA LYS A 269 18.06 -1.49 21.16
C LYS A 269 17.41 -0.17 21.60
N GLY A 270 16.13 -0.19 22.00
CA GLY A 270 15.37 1.01 22.34
C GLY A 270 14.79 1.74 21.12
N GLU A 271 14.78 1.13 19.93
CA GLU A 271 14.20 1.73 18.74
C GLU A 271 12.68 1.51 18.74
N TYR A 272 11.92 2.58 18.50
CA TYR A 272 10.46 2.56 18.42
C TYR A 272 10.03 2.20 16.98
N LEU A 273 9.28 1.12 16.87
CA LEU A 273 8.78 0.56 15.62
C LEU A 273 7.26 0.69 15.58
N LEU A 274 6.75 1.32 14.51
CA LEU A 274 5.33 1.44 14.25
C LEU A 274 4.91 0.42 13.19
N HIS A 275 4.07 -0.53 13.56
CA HIS A 275 3.58 -1.58 12.67
C HIS A 275 2.18 -1.25 12.18
N ASP A 276 1.91 -1.52 10.89
CA ASP A 276 0.56 -1.47 10.34
C ASP A 276 -0.17 -2.80 10.57
N ARG A 277 -1.30 -2.74 11.28
CA ARG A 277 -2.09 -3.93 11.63
C ARG A 277 -2.71 -4.62 10.43
N GLN A 278 -2.97 -3.91 9.33
CA GLN A 278 -3.52 -4.53 8.11
C GLN A 278 -2.49 -5.40 7.38
N LEU A 279 -1.20 -5.22 7.68
CA LEU A 279 -0.09 -5.92 7.02
C LEU A 279 0.48 -7.04 7.89
N LEU A 280 0.27 -7.02 9.20
CA LEU A 280 0.77 -8.02 10.15
C LEU A 280 0.11 -9.38 9.96
N ALA A 281 0.91 -10.44 10.15
CA ALA A 281 0.42 -11.81 10.14
C ALA A 281 -0.25 -12.22 11.46
N THR A 282 -0.04 -11.47 12.54
CA THR A 282 -0.52 -11.81 13.89
C THR A 282 -1.68 -10.93 14.33
N ASP A 283 -2.80 -11.55 14.69
CA ASP A 283 -3.97 -10.83 15.25
C ASP A 283 -3.93 -10.74 16.78
N VAL A 284 -3.10 -11.59 17.42
CA VAL A 284 -2.92 -11.65 18.87
C VAL A 284 -1.81 -10.70 19.28
N ILE A 285 -2.19 -9.49 19.66
CA ILE A 285 -1.26 -8.45 20.14
C ILE A 285 -1.56 -8.17 21.62
N LYS A 286 -0.61 -8.48 22.50
CA LYS A 286 -0.68 -8.25 23.95
C LYS A 286 0.18 -7.05 24.37
N GLU A 287 -0.43 -6.00 24.89
CA GLU A 287 0.31 -4.84 25.40
C GLU A 287 1.09 -5.20 26.67
N GLY A 288 2.25 -4.58 26.87
CA GLY A 288 3.15 -4.85 28.00
C GLY A 288 3.92 -6.16 27.91
N ALA A 289 3.86 -6.87 26.78
CA ALA A 289 4.53 -8.15 26.59
C ALA A 289 5.55 -8.09 25.45
N TRP A 290 6.70 -8.75 25.67
CA TRP A 290 7.66 -9.06 24.61
C TRP A 290 7.04 -10.07 23.64
N GLN A 291 6.93 -9.68 22.37
CA GLN A 291 6.36 -10.49 21.29
C GLN A 291 7.20 -10.36 20.02
N CYS A 292 7.14 -11.39 19.18
CA CYS A 292 7.54 -11.27 17.77
C CYS A 292 6.32 -10.88 16.92
N LEU A 293 6.37 -9.69 16.33
CA LEU A 293 5.43 -9.25 15.31
C LEU A 293 5.99 -9.62 13.95
N GLN A 294 5.19 -10.33 13.15
CA GLN A 294 5.67 -11.04 11.97
C GLN A 294 4.91 -10.61 10.72
N TYR A 295 5.64 -10.58 9.61
CA TYR A 295 5.07 -10.40 8.28
C TYR A 295 5.24 -11.69 7.50
N ARG A 296 4.13 -12.24 7.00
CA ARG A 296 4.08 -13.53 6.29
C ARG A 296 3.04 -13.43 5.19
N TYR A 297 3.46 -13.69 3.96
CA TYR A 297 2.62 -13.64 2.78
C TYR A 297 2.78 -14.92 1.96
N LEU A 298 1.65 -15.49 1.57
CA LEU A 298 1.59 -16.61 0.63
C LEU A 298 0.55 -16.30 -0.44
N LYS A 299 0.99 -16.22 -1.70
CA LYS A 299 0.14 -15.89 -2.85
C LYS A 299 -0.63 -14.58 -2.62
N GLY A 300 0.06 -13.55 -2.12
CA GLY A 300 -0.48 -12.23 -1.82
C GLY A 300 -1.26 -12.09 -0.51
N LYS A 301 -1.70 -13.20 0.11
CA LYS A 301 -2.50 -13.16 1.35
C LYS A 301 -1.60 -13.30 2.57
N ILE A 302 -2.04 -12.75 3.69
CA ILE A 302 -1.44 -13.02 5.00
C ILE A 302 -1.47 -14.53 5.24
N ASP A 303 -0.31 -15.09 5.59
CA ASP A 303 -0.14 -16.49 5.96
C ASP A 303 0.11 -16.62 7.46
N ARG A 304 -0.68 -17.47 8.12
CA ARG A 304 -0.63 -17.68 9.58
C ARG A 304 -0.29 -19.11 9.96
N SER A 305 0.08 -19.97 9.01
CA SER A 305 0.28 -21.39 9.28
C SER A 305 1.48 -21.69 10.16
N GLU A 306 2.54 -20.87 10.10
CA GLU A 306 3.83 -21.12 10.76
C GLU A 306 4.36 -19.85 11.48
N LEU A 307 3.53 -19.28 12.38
CA LEU A 307 3.95 -18.15 13.20
C LEU A 307 4.81 -18.61 14.39
N LEU A 308 5.84 -17.83 14.69
CA LEU A 308 6.72 -18.06 15.83
C LEU A 308 5.98 -17.71 17.13
N THR A 309 5.85 -18.67 18.04
CA THR A 309 5.40 -18.41 19.41
C THR A 309 6.57 -17.89 20.24
N THR A 310 6.89 -16.60 20.13
CA THR A 310 7.83 -15.96 21.05
C THR A 310 7.06 -14.95 21.88
N ALA A 311 6.48 -15.42 22.99
CA ALA A 311 6.31 -14.59 24.16
C ALA A 311 7.53 -14.87 25.05
N ALA A 312 8.21 -13.83 25.55
CA ALA A 312 9.16 -14.06 26.63
C ALA A 312 8.39 -14.71 27.81
N PRO A 313 8.95 -15.70 28.51
CA PRO A 313 8.33 -16.18 29.74
C PRO A 313 8.13 -14.99 30.67
N GLU A 314 6.92 -14.87 31.24
CA GLU A 314 6.61 -13.86 32.26
C GLU A 314 7.76 -13.86 33.27
N ASP A 315 8.50 -12.74 33.36
CA ASP A 315 9.53 -12.59 34.36
C ASP A 315 8.87 -12.87 35.71
N LYS A 316 9.29 -13.96 36.36
CA LYS A 316 9.01 -14.17 37.77
C LYS A 316 9.49 -12.92 38.47
N VAL A 317 8.55 -12.13 38.96
CA VAL A 317 8.75 -10.94 39.79
C VAL A 317 9.96 -11.17 40.69
N SER A 318 11.12 -10.63 40.30
CA SER A 318 12.23 -10.53 41.23
C SER A 318 11.81 -9.55 42.30
N PRO A 319 11.96 -9.88 43.59
CA PRO A 319 11.39 -9.08 44.65
C PRO A 319 12.04 -7.70 44.63
N ARG A 320 11.19 -6.66 44.60
CA ARG A 320 11.61 -5.29 44.89
C ARG A 320 12.53 -5.32 46.11
N PRO A 321 13.71 -4.70 46.07
CA PRO A 321 14.39 -4.35 47.31
C PRO A 321 13.47 -3.38 48.05
N LYS A 322 13.11 -3.73 49.28
CA LYS A 322 12.54 -2.80 50.26
C LYS A 322 13.38 -2.88 51.54
N PRO A 323 13.41 -1.83 52.36
CA PRO A 323 13.23 -0.40 52.06
C PRO A 323 14.57 0.34 51.95
#